data_AF-A0A660QIG4-F1
#
_entry.id   AF-A0A660QIG4-F1
#
_cell.length_a   1.000
_cell.length_b   1.000
_cell.length_c   1.000
_cell.angle_alpha   90.00
_cell.angle_beta   90.00
_cell.angle_gamma   90.00
#
_symmetry.space_group_name_H-M   'P 1'
#
loop_
_entity.id
_entity.type
_entity.pdbx_description
1 polymer ?
#
loop_
_entity_poly.entity_id
_entity_poly.type
_entity_poly.pdbx_seq_one_letter_code
_entity_poly.pdbx_strand_id
1 'polypeptide(L)'
;MFDQQELEKISSELKRWTEEVDKQISRYPERKAHFKTASGTEQKRLYTPLDIQQTNYLEDIGFPGMFPYTRGVRHTMYRGRLWTMRQYAGFGSAKESNQRYKYLLAQGQTGLSVAFDLPTQMGYDSDHPLAEGEVGRVGVAVDSLKDMETLFDGIPLDKVSTSMTINSTAVILISMYVTLAERLGIPSEQLRGTIQNDVLKEYIARGTYIFPPKPSMKIITDIFEYCSKKLPKWNTISISGYHIREAGSTAVQEVAFTLADGIAYVEAATSAGLDPNKFGRQLSFFFAAHSDFLEEIAKFRAARRMWARIMKERFKVTDPKAMMLRFHTQTGGCTLTAQQPLNNVVRVALQALSA
;
A
#
# COMPACT_ATOMS: atom_id res chain seq x y z
N MET A 1 2.74 -31.27 8.73
CA MET A 1 2.32 -31.11 7.32
C MET A 1 2.79 -32.29 6.48
N PHE A 2 3.98 -32.83 6.75
CA PHE A 2 4.57 -33.93 6.00
C PHE A 2 4.73 -35.16 6.89
N ASP A 3 4.69 -36.34 6.27
CA ASP A 3 5.00 -37.60 6.93
C ASP A 3 6.52 -37.72 7.16
N GLN A 4 6.92 -38.25 8.32
CA GLN A 4 8.33 -38.30 8.71
C GLN A 4 9.15 -39.23 7.79
N GLN A 5 8.58 -40.35 7.33
CA GLN A 5 9.25 -41.27 6.42
C GLN A 5 9.42 -40.64 5.03
N GLU A 6 8.45 -39.83 4.59
CA GLU A 6 8.59 -39.06 3.34
C GLU A 6 9.70 -38.01 3.44
N LEU A 7 9.80 -37.28 4.56
CA LEU A 7 10.88 -36.32 4.79
C LEU A 7 12.25 -36.99 4.79
N GLU A 8 12.37 -38.19 5.37
CA GLU A 8 13.62 -38.97 5.35
C GLU A 8 14.00 -39.40 3.93
N LYS A 9 13.04 -39.85 3.12
CA LYS A 9 13.27 -40.18 1.70
C LYS A 9 13.72 -38.95 0.91
N ILE A 10 13.06 -37.81 1.08
CA ILE A 10 13.44 -36.53 0.44
C ILE A 10 14.86 -36.13 0.84
N SER A 11 15.21 -36.27 2.13
CA SER A 11 16.55 -35.98 2.64
C SER A 11 17.62 -36.86 1.98
N SER A 12 17.34 -38.16 1.82
CA SER A 12 18.24 -39.09 1.14
C SER A 12 18.46 -38.72 -0.33
N GLU A 13 17.38 -38.47 -1.09
CA GLU A 13 17.49 -38.09 -2.50
C GLU A 13 18.12 -36.71 -2.69
N LEU A 14 17.89 -35.76 -1.77
CA LEU A 14 18.52 -34.45 -1.81
C LEU A 14 20.05 -34.55 -1.65
N LYS A 15 20.54 -35.46 -0.80
CA LYS A 15 22.00 -35.73 -0.67
C LYS A 15 22.57 -36.24 -1.99
N ARG A 16 21.93 -37.26 -2.57
CA ARG A 16 22.32 -37.83 -3.87
C ARG A 16 22.34 -36.77 -4.97
N TRP A 17 21.32 -35.92 -5.04
CA TRP A 17 21.26 -34.81 -5.98
C TRP A 17 22.39 -33.79 -5.74
N THR A 18 22.69 -33.48 -4.48
CA THR A 18 23.76 -32.53 -4.12
C THR A 18 25.12 -33.04 -4.59
N GLU A 19 25.41 -34.33 -4.43
CA GLU A 19 26.65 -34.95 -4.94
C GLU A 19 26.79 -34.83 -6.46
N GLU A 20 25.70 -34.99 -7.21
CA GLU A 20 25.70 -34.81 -8.67
C GLU A 20 25.89 -33.33 -9.06
N VAL A 21 25.31 -32.41 -8.32
CA VAL A 21 25.52 -30.96 -8.52
C VAL A 21 26.97 -30.58 -8.25
N ASP A 22 27.60 -31.11 -7.19
CA ASP A 22 29.00 -30.83 -6.88
C ASP A 22 29.94 -31.31 -7.98
N LYS A 23 29.67 -32.49 -8.56
CA LYS A 23 30.39 -32.97 -9.76
C LYS A 23 30.24 -32.01 -10.94
N GLN A 24 29.05 -31.48 -11.19
CA GLN A 24 28.81 -30.53 -12.28
C GLN A 24 29.50 -29.19 -12.03
N ILE A 25 29.40 -28.64 -10.82
CA ILE A 25 29.99 -27.34 -10.43
C ILE A 25 31.51 -27.39 -10.49
N SER A 26 32.13 -28.55 -10.18
CA SER A 26 33.57 -28.74 -10.33
C SER A 26 34.08 -28.53 -11.77
N ARG A 27 33.21 -28.77 -12.76
CA ARG A 27 33.51 -28.56 -14.20
C ARG A 27 33.03 -27.20 -14.69
N TYR A 28 31.83 -26.80 -14.26
CA TYR A 28 31.16 -25.57 -14.67
C TYR A 28 30.64 -24.84 -13.42
N PRO A 29 31.44 -23.93 -12.83
CA PRO A 29 31.04 -23.24 -11.62
C PRO A 29 29.82 -22.36 -11.87
N GLU A 30 29.00 -22.18 -10.84
CA GLU A 30 27.89 -21.24 -10.89
C GLU A 30 28.37 -19.79 -11.02
N ARG A 31 27.51 -18.91 -11.54
CA ARG A 31 27.84 -17.50 -11.78
C ARG A 31 28.22 -16.73 -10.51
N LYS A 32 27.82 -17.21 -9.34
CA LYS A 32 28.10 -16.63 -8.02
C LYS A 32 28.22 -17.76 -7.01
N ALA A 33 29.05 -17.58 -5.99
CA ALA A 33 29.14 -18.50 -4.86
C ALA A 33 27.85 -18.50 -4.00
N HIS A 34 27.22 -17.33 -3.85
CA HIS A 34 25.96 -17.16 -3.15
C HIS A 34 24.98 -16.34 -3.99
N PHE A 35 23.74 -16.80 -4.06
CA PHE A 35 22.63 -16.04 -4.63
C PHE A 35 21.85 -15.38 -3.50
N LYS A 36 21.50 -14.11 -3.67
CA LYS A 36 20.78 -13.33 -2.67
C LYS A 36 19.65 -12.56 -3.31
N THR A 37 18.57 -12.36 -2.57
CA THR A 37 17.51 -11.43 -2.94
C THR A 37 18.03 -9.99 -2.96
N ALA A 38 17.23 -9.07 -3.50
CA ALA A 38 17.50 -7.63 -3.41
C ALA A 38 17.67 -7.14 -1.95
N SER A 39 17.01 -7.77 -0.98
CA SER A 39 17.16 -7.45 0.45
C SER A 39 18.34 -8.17 1.12
N GLY A 40 19.14 -8.94 0.39
CA GLY A 40 20.32 -9.63 0.91
C GLY A 40 20.06 -10.99 1.55
N THR A 41 18.83 -11.52 1.46
CA THR A 41 18.48 -12.86 1.96
C THR A 41 19.09 -13.92 1.06
N GLU A 42 19.82 -14.88 1.62
CA GLU A 42 20.40 -15.97 0.84
C GLU A 42 19.33 -16.89 0.25
N GLN A 43 19.48 -17.18 -1.04
CA GLN A 43 18.60 -18.08 -1.78
C GLN A 43 19.30 -19.42 -1.97
N LYS A 44 18.63 -20.50 -1.55
CA LYS A 44 19.08 -21.86 -1.85
C LYS A 44 18.87 -22.15 -3.33
N ARG A 45 19.74 -23.02 -3.88
CA ARG A 45 19.59 -23.56 -5.24
C ARG A 45 18.24 -24.26 -5.44
N LEU A 46 17.76 -24.95 -4.39
CA LEU A 46 16.52 -25.70 -4.38
C LEU A 46 15.85 -25.60 -3.01
N TYR A 47 14.53 -25.45 -3.00
CA TYR A 47 13.69 -25.54 -1.81
C TYR A 47 12.81 -26.79 -1.91
N THR A 48 12.65 -27.49 -0.79
CA THR A 48 11.97 -28.78 -0.65
C THR A 48 11.03 -28.75 0.58
N PRO A 49 10.18 -29.77 0.79
CA PRO A 49 9.40 -29.88 2.02
C PRO A 49 10.22 -29.81 3.32
N LEU A 50 11.52 -30.18 3.29
CA LEU A 50 12.42 -30.06 4.44
C LEU A 50 12.60 -28.61 4.90
N ASP A 51 12.48 -27.64 3.99
CA ASP A 51 12.65 -26.21 4.28
C ASP A 51 11.46 -25.59 5.00
N ILE A 52 10.30 -26.25 4.96
CA ILE A 52 9.05 -25.79 5.56
C ILE A 52 8.45 -26.82 6.53
N GLN A 53 9.22 -27.83 6.94
CA GLN A 53 8.75 -28.91 7.83
C GLN A 53 8.22 -28.40 9.18
N GLN A 54 8.74 -27.25 9.66
CA GLN A 54 8.30 -26.60 10.90
C GLN A 54 7.11 -25.63 10.71
N THR A 55 6.62 -25.44 9.47
CA THR A 55 5.49 -24.55 9.21
C THR A 55 4.18 -25.24 9.56
N ASN A 56 3.37 -24.63 10.43
CA ASN A 56 2.01 -25.11 10.69
C ASN A 56 1.06 -24.59 9.61
N TYR A 57 0.50 -25.49 8.79
CA TYR A 57 -0.40 -25.09 7.69
C TYR A 57 -1.57 -24.24 8.19
N LEU A 58 -2.26 -24.67 9.26
CA LEU A 58 -3.48 -24.01 9.71
C LEU A 58 -3.20 -22.70 10.42
N GLU A 59 -2.10 -22.61 11.18
CA GLU A 59 -1.77 -21.41 11.96
C GLU A 59 -1.02 -20.35 11.16
N ASP A 60 -0.12 -20.75 10.25
CA ASP A 60 0.79 -19.82 9.57
C ASP A 60 0.43 -19.53 8.11
N ILE A 61 -0.31 -20.41 7.45
CA ILE A 61 -0.71 -20.28 6.04
C ILE A 61 -2.22 -20.07 5.94
N GLY A 62 -3.01 -21.02 6.43
CA GLY A 62 -4.46 -21.00 6.46
C GLY A 62 -5.12 -20.94 5.08
N PHE A 63 -6.37 -20.49 5.09
CA PHE A 63 -7.20 -20.31 3.89
C PHE A 63 -7.41 -18.81 3.59
N PRO A 64 -7.59 -18.41 2.32
CA PRO A 64 -7.89 -17.02 2.00
C PRO A 64 -9.21 -16.57 2.65
N GLY A 65 -9.24 -15.35 3.16
CA GLY A 65 -10.39 -14.81 3.92
C GLY A 65 -10.44 -15.21 5.39
N MET A 66 -9.52 -16.07 5.85
CA MET A 66 -9.43 -16.50 7.25
C MET A 66 -8.10 -16.07 7.88
N PHE A 67 -8.12 -15.83 9.19
CA PHE A 67 -6.90 -15.55 9.96
C PHE A 67 -5.84 -16.66 9.74
N PRO A 68 -4.54 -16.32 9.56
CA PRO A 68 -3.93 -14.98 9.64
C PRO A 68 -3.84 -14.25 8.28
N TYR A 69 -4.69 -14.60 7.32
CA TYR A 69 -4.84 -13.93 6.01
C TYR A 69 -3.59 -13.98 5.10
N THR A 70 -2.65 -14.89 5.36
CA THR A 70 -1.44 -15.07 4.53
C THR A 70 -1.78 -15.24 3.05
N ARG A 71 -2.82 -16.03 2.75
CA ARG A 71 -3.29 -16.32 1.39
C ARG A 71 -4.24 -15.27 0.79
N GLY A 72 -4.53 -14.19 1.51
CA GLY A 72 -5.41 -13.10 1.07
C GLY A 72 -6.56 -12.82 2.05
N VAL A 73 -7.10 -11.60 2.01
CA VAL A 73 -8.11 -11.11 2.96
C VAL A 73 -9.56 -11.43 2.56
N ARG A 74 -9.80 -12.01 1.37
CA ARG A 74 -11.13 -12.40 0.88
C ARG A 74 -11.16 -13.86 0.51
N HIS A 75 -12.29 -14.54 0.73
CA HIS A 75 -12.46 -15.96 0.41
C HIS A 75 -12.28 -16.28 -1.09
N THR A 76 -12.81 -15.43 -1.97
CA THR A 76 -12.80 -15.67 -3.43
C THR A 76 -11.73 -14.88 -4.19
N MET A 77 -11.06 -13.92 -3.52
CA MET A 77 -10.09 -13.00 -4.13
C MET A 77 -10.50 -12.57 -5.54
N TYR A 78 -9.62 -12.74 -6.53
CA TYR A 78 -9.79 -12.26 -7.88
C TYR A 78 -10.66 -13.16 -8.77
N ARG A 79 -11.08 -14.35 -8.30
CA ARG A 79 -12.13 -15.13 -8.96
C ARG A 79 -13.51 -14.46 -8.79
N GLY A 80 -13.70 -13.73 -7.69
CA GLY A 80 -14.93 -12.99 -7.43
C GLY A 80 -14.87 -11.57 -7.98
N ARG A 81 -13.81 -10.82 -7.68
CA ARG A 81 -13.62 -9.45 -8.18
C ARG A 81 -12.13 -9.16 -8.34
N LEU A 82 -11.75 -8.66 -9.52
CA LEU A 82 -10.40 -8.17 -9.79
C LEU A 82 -10.00 -7.07 -8.80
N TRP A 83 -8.69 -6.85 -8.65
CA TRP A 83 -8.20 -5.66 -7.95
C TRP A 83 -8.69 -4.40 -8.64
N THR A 84 -8.78 -3.30 -7.88
CA THR A 84 -9.11 -2.00 -8.46
C THR A 84 -7.92 -1.53 -9.28
N MET A 85 -8.05 -1.48 -10.59
CA MET A 85 -7.10 -0.80 -11.46
C MET A 85 -7.27 0.71 -11.24
N ARG A 86 -6.27 1.32 -10.61
CA ARG A 86 -6.31 2.71 -10.15
C ARG A 86 -5.01 3.39 -10.55
N GLN A 87 -5.02 4.12 -11.67
CA GLN A 87 -3.87 4.90 -12.09
C GLN A 87 -3.78 6.20 -11.29
N TYR A 88 -2.58 6.49 -10.80
CA TYR A 88 -2.22 7.76 -10.20
C TYR A 88 -2.19 8.84 -11.28
N ALA A 89 -3.03 9.87 -11.14
CA ALA A 89 -3.17 10.92 -12.13
C ALA A 89 -3.47 12.27 -11.47
N GLY A 90 -3.05 13.34 -12.14
CA GLY A 90 -3.16 14.71 -11.69
C GLY A 90 -1.96 15.47 -12.22
N PHE A 91 -2.21 16.55 -12.95
CA PHE A 91 -1.20 17.44 -13.51
C PHE A 91 -1.88 18.74 -13.94
N GLY A 92 -1.20 19.86 -13.78
CA GLY A 92 -1.68 21.17 -14.18
C GLY A 92 -2.91 21.61 -13.39
N SER A 93 -3.87 22.19 -14.09
CA SER A 93 -5.10 22.74 -13.51
C SER A 93 -6.14 21.66 -13.15
N ALA A 94 -7.09 22.03 -12.30
CA ALA A 94 -8.25 21.20 -11.97
C ALA A 94 -9.02 20.73 -13.22
N LYS A 95 -9.14 21.60 -14.23
CA LYS A 95 -9.83 21.31 -15.49
C LYS A 95 -9.10 20.25 -16.32
N GLU A 96 -7.79 20.37 -16.47
CA GLU A 96 -6.97 19.39 -17.22
C GLU A 96 -6.98 18.03 -16.52
N SER A 97 -6.88 18.03 -15.19
CA SER A 97 -6.97 16.81 -14.39
C SER A 97 -8.36 16.16 -14.48
N ASN A 98 -9.45 16.94 -14.47
CA ASN A 98 -10.80 16.42 -14.70
C ASN A 98 -10.94 15.73 -16.06
N GLN A 99 -10.43 16.34 -17.14
CA GLN A 99 -10.42 15.74 -18.47
C GLN A 99 -9.68 14.40 -18.48
N ARG A 100 -8.53 14.34 -17.80
CA ARG A 100 -7.76 13.10 -17.63
C ARG A 100 -8.55 12.04 -16.86
N TYR A 101 -9.26 12.41 -15.80
CA TYR A 101 -10.11 11.47 -15.05
C TYR A 101 -11.24 10.91 -15.89
N LYS A 102 -11.95 11.74 -16.63
CA LYS A 102 -13.00 11.30 -17.57
C LYS A 102 -12.45 10.35 -18.63
N TYR A 103 -11.27 10.66 -19.19
CA TYR A 103 -10.58 9.76 -20.12
C TYR A 103 -10.27 8.40 -19.48
N LEU A 104 -9.66 8.39 -18.28
CA LEU A 104 -9.27 7.15 -17.60
C LEU A 104 -10.49 6.28 -17.27
N LEU A 105 -11.58 6.87 -16.79
CA LEU A 105 -12.85 6.17 -16.54
C LEU A 105 -13.41 5.57 -17.84
N ALA A 106 -13.36 6.31 -18.96
CA ALA A 106 -13.77 5.80 -20.26
C ALA A 106 -12.91 4.63 -20.77
N GLN A 107 -11.63 4.55 -20.34
CA GLN A 107 -10.74 3.42 -20.62
C GLN A 107 -10.89 2.23 -19.65
N GLY A 108 -11.92 2.24 -18.79
CA GLY A 108 -12.24 1.12 -17.89
C GLY A 108 -11.59 1.19 -16.51
N GLN A 109 -10.96 2.32 -16.14
CA GLN A 109 -10.51 2.54 -14.77
C GLN A 109 -11.71 2.52 -13.81
N THR A 110 -11.58 1.82 -12.67
CA THR A 110 -12.70 1.58 -11.74
C THR A 110 -12.64 2.42 -10.45
N GLY A 111 -11.67 3.32 -10.35
CA GLY A 111 -11.54 4.30 -9.27
C GLY A 111 -10.45 5.33 -9.59
N LEU A 112 -10.57 6.55 -9.09
CA LEU A 112 -9.64 7.65 -9.37
C LEU A 112 -8.55 7.76 -8.32
N SER A 113 -7.34 8.14 -8.69
CA SER A 113 -6.32 8.53 -7.71
C SER A 113 -5.75 9.88 -8.06
N VAL A 114 -6.02 10.84 -7.18
CA VAL A 114 -5.65 12.24 -7.32
C VAL A 114 -4.23 12.46 -6.80
N ALA A 115 -3.38 12.96 -7.68
CA ALA A 115 -2.07 13.52 -7.36
C ALA A 115 -2.21 15.03 -7.19
N PHE A 116 -1.77 15.57 -6.06
CA PHE A 116 -1.75 17.02 -5.79
C PHE A 116 -0.36 17.59 -6.06
N ASP A 117 -0.27 18.86 -6.41
CA ASP A 117 1.01 19.53 -6.57
C ASP A 117 1.72 19.73 -5.22
N LEU A 118 2.98 20.21 -5.25
CA LEU A 118 3.76 20.38 -4.02
C LEU A 118 3.18 21.48 -3.11
N PRO A 119 2.74 22.67 -3.61
CA PRO A 119 2.08 23.69 -2.79
C PRO A 119 0.89 23.15 -1.99
N THR A 120 -0.05 22.46 -2.65
CA THR A 120 -1.24 21.87 -2.00
C THR A 120 -0.86 20.85 -0.93
N GLN A 121 0.19 20.07 -1.16
CA GLN A 121 0.71 19.10 -0.18
C GLN A 121 1.36 19.75 1.03
N MET A 122 2.01 20.90 0.83
CA MET A 122 2.71 21.68 1.84
C MET A 122 1.83 22.72 2.54
N GLY A 123 0.56 22.86 2.13
CA GLY A 123 -0.39 23.78 2.74
C GLY A 123 -0.18 25.24 2.34
N TYR A 124 0.31 25.46 1.13
CA TYR A 124 0.43 26.78 0.52
C TYR A 124 -0.61 26.94 -0.58
N ASP A 125 -1.22 28.12 -0.65
CA ASP A 125 -1.99 28.56 -1.81
C ASP A 125 -1.05 28.83 -2.99
N SER A 126 -1.56 28.73 -4.21
CA SER A 126 -0.79 28.89 -5.45
C SER A 126 -0.09 30.24 -5.62
N ASP A 127 -0.50 31.29 -4.90
CA ASP A 127 0.12 32.62 -4.92
C ASP A 127 1.15 32.85 -3.80
N HIS A 128 1.36 31.85 -2.93
CA HIS A 128 2.36 31.93 -1.89
C HIS A 128 3.79 31.99 -2.49
N PRO A 129 4.71 32.81 -1.98
CA PRO A 129 6.07 32.93 -2.56
C PRO A 129 6.84 31.61 -2.67
N LEU A 130 6.63 30.67 -1.74
CA LEU A 130 7.27 29.34 -1.79
C LEU A 130 6.61 28.37 -2.80
N ALA A 131 5.48 28.74 -3.40
CA ALA A 131 4.81 27.94 -4.43
C ALA A 131 5.34 28.23 -5.85
N GLU A 132 6.12 29.29 -6.02
CA GLU A 132 6.64 29.72 -7.32
C GLU A 132 7.39 28.57 -8.03
N GLY A 133 6.97 28.27 -9.26
CA GLY A 133 7.55 27.21 -10.09
C GLY A 133 7.05 25.79 -9.80
N GLU A 134 6.24 25.58 -8.75
CA GLU A 134 5.77 24.25 -8.35
C GLU A 134 4.25 24.04 -8.52
N VAL A 135 3.48 25.12 -8.76
CA VAL A 135 2.04 25.07 -9.01
C VAL A 135 1.71 24.17 -10.21
N GLY A 136 0.90 23.15 -9.99
CA GLY A 136 0.45 22.21 -11.03
C GLY A 136 1.55 21.31 -11.63
N ARG A 137 2.79 21.33 -11.12
CA ARG A 137 3.94 20.68 -11.78
C ARG A 137 3.98 19.16 -11.60
N VAL A 138 3.70 18.70 -10.38
CA VAL A 138 3.78 17.26 -10.01
C VAL A 138 2.42 16.66 -9.65
N GLY A 139 1.36 17.44 -9.83
CA GLY A 139 -0.02 17.08 -9.50
C GLY A 139 -0.95 18.24 -9.82
N VAL A 140 -2.21 18.11 -9.43
CA VAL A 140 -3.20 19.18 -9.58
C VAL A 140 -3.08 20.22 -8.46
N ALA A 141 -3.18 21.50 -8.81
CA ALA A 141 -3.30 22.59 -7.85
C ALA A 141 -4.73 22.66 -7.28
N VAL A 142 -4.87 22.72 -5.95
CA VAL A 142 -6.16 22.87 -5.25
C VAL A 142 -5.98 23.82 -4.08
N ASP A 143 -6.43 25.07 -4.27
CA ASP A 143 -6.38 26.11 -3.24
C ASP A 143 -7.73 26.23 -2.52
N SER A 144 -8.82 25.91 -3.21
CA SER A 144 -10.18 26.18 -2.74
C SER A 144 -11.18 25.06 -3.06
N LEU A 145 -12.37 25.16 -2.46
CA LEU A 145 -13.50 24.29 -2.84
C LEU A 145 -13.86 24.43 -4.32
N LYS A 146 -13.61 25.59 -4.94
CA LYS A 146 -13.92 25.82 -6.36
C LYS A 146 -13.06 24.95 -7.29
N ASP A 147 -11.82 24.68 -6.87
CA ASP A 147 -10.91 23.79 -7.60
C ASP A 147 -11.38 22.35 -7.48
N MET A 148 -11.83 21.93 -6.30
CA MET A 148 -12.42 20.60 -6.09
C MET A 148 -13.72 20.41 -6.91
N GLU A 149 -14.58 21.43 -6.98
CA GLU A 149 -15.76 21.42 -7.86
C GLU A 149 -15.36 21.20 -9.33
N THR A 150 -14.37 21.95 -9.79
CA THR A 150 -13.87 21.86 -11.17
C THR A 150 -13.21 20.49 -11.44
N LEU A 151 -12.43 19.99 -10.48
CA LEU A 151 -11.71 18.73 -10.56
C LEU A 151 -12.64 17.54 -10.70
N PHE A 152 -13.81 17.58 -10.06
CA PHE A 152 -14.79 16.50 -10.04
C PHE A 152 -16.07 16.79 -10.83
N ASP A 153 -16.10 17.87 -11.61
CA ASP A 153 -17.24 18.20 -12.46
C ASP A 153 -17.63 17.02 -13.37
N GLY A 154 -18.90 16.62 -13.33
CA GLY A 154 -19.44 15.48 -14.08
C GLY A 154 -18.93 14.09 -13.64
N ILE A 155 -18.26 13.96 -12.49
CA ILE A 155 -17.80 12.67 -11.94
C ILE A 155 -18.76 12.23 -10.82
N PRO A 156 -19.38 11.04 -10.91
CA PRO A 156 -20.33 10.58 -9.90
C PRO A 156 -19.62 10.04 -8.64
N LEU A 157 -19.49 10.89 -7.61
CA LEU A 157 -18.73 10.60 -6.37
C LEU A 157 -19.33 9.46 -5.52
N ASP A 158 -20.60 9.14 -5.72
CA ASP A 158 -21.33 8.03 -5.08
C ASP A 158 -21.03 6.66 -5.73
N LYS A 159 -20.55 6.66 -6.97
CA LYS A 159 -20.26 5.46 -7.78
C LYS A 159 -18.78 5.18 -7.92
N VAL A 160 -17.96 6.23 -8.02
CA VAL A 160 -16.53 6.15 -8.25
C VAL A 160 -15.79 6.22 -6.92
N SER A 161 -14.91 5.27 -6.65
CA SER A 161 -14.03 5.36 -5.48
C SER A 161 -12.88 6.32 -5.76
N THR A 162 -12.65 7.29 -4.88
CA THR A 162 -11.58 8.31 -5.03
C THR A 162 -10.48 8.11 -4.00
N SER A 163 -9.24 8.01 -4.45
CA SER A 163 -8.05 8.03 -3.59
C SER A 163 -7.38 9.39 -3.71
N MET A 164 -7.00 10.00 -2.60
CA MET A 164 -6.30 11.26 -2.52
C MET A 164 -4.94 11.03 -1.86
N THR A 165 -3.87 11.16 -2.63
CA THR A 165 -2.49 11.02 -2.12
C THR A 165 -2.06 12.32 -1.47
N ILE A 166 -2.61 12.54 -0.28
CA ILE A 166 -2.45 13.76 0.52
C ILE A 166 -2.24 13.39 1.98
N ASN A 167 -1.38 14.13 2.67
CA ASN A 167 -0.90 13.79 4.02
C ASN A 167 -1.13 14.93 5.00
N SER A 168 -0.21 15.88 5.12
CA SER A 168 -0.30 16.97 6.12
C SER A 168 -1.55 17.83 5.99
N THR A 169 -2.01 18.05 4.77
CA THR A 169 -3.25 18.79 4.46
C THR A 169 -4.46 17.88 4.29
N ALA A 170 -4.37 16.57 4.60
CA ALA A 170 -5.45 15.62 4.34
C ALA A 170 -6.79 16.01 4.98
N VAL A 171 -6.77 16.62 6.17
CA VAL A 171 -7.97 17.15 6.85
C VAL A 171 -8.69 18.22 6.03
N ILE A 172 -7.94 19.05 5.30
CA ILE A 172 -8.48 20.13 4.46
C ILE A 172 -9.14 19.50 3.23
N LEU A 173 -8.40 18.63 2.51
CA LEU A 173 -8.85 18.07 1.25
C LEU A 173 -10.04 17.11 1.44
N ILE A 174 -10.07 16.31 2.53
CA ILE A 174 -11.26 15.49 2.83
C ILE A 174 -12.46 16.35 3.20
N SER A 175 -12.26 17.47 3.91
CA SER A 175 -13.35 18.41 4.22
C SER A 175 -13.93 19.01 2.94
N MET A 176 -13.08 19.49 2.02
CA MET A 176 -13.53 19.99 0.72
C MET A 176 -14.28 18.91 -0.08
N TYR A 177 -13.78 17.67 -0.08
CA TYR A 177 -14.42 16.56 -0.80
C TYR A 177 -15.81 16.23 -0.22
N VAL A 178 -15.96 16.24 1.11
CA VAL A 178 -17.26 16.03 1.78
C VAL A 178 -18.21 17.19 1.50
N THR A 179 -17.75 18.44 1.60
CA THR A 179 -18.58 19.62 1.29
C THR A 179 -19.03 19.63 -0.18
N LEU A 180 -18.18 19.20 -1.11
CA LEU A 180 -18.58 19.01 -2.50
C LEU A 180 -19.71 17.97 -2.63
N ALA A 181 -19.57 16.82 -1.97
CA ALA A 181 -20.61 15.79 -1.98
C ALA A 181 -21.94 16.31 -1.40
N GLU A 182 -21.90 17.07 -0.32
CA GLU A 182 -23.08 17.70 0.28
C GLU A 182 -23.77 18.67 -0.70
N ARG A 183 -23.00 19.51 -1.41
CA ARG A 183 -23.54 20.41 -2.46
C ARG A 183 -24.21 19.65 -3.61
N LEU A 184 -23.71 18.46 -3.92
CA LEU A 184 -24.29 17.57 -4.94
C LEU A 184 -25.46 16.73 -4.40
N GLY A 185 -25.84 16.89 -3.12
CA GLY A 185 -26.91 16.11 -2.49
C GLY A 185 -26.53 14.64 -2.25
N ILE A 186 -25.24 14.31 -2.25
CA ILE A 186 -24.73 12.95 -2.03
C ILE A 186 -24.50 12.72 -0.52
N PRO A 187 -25.21 11.78 0.13
CA PRO A 187 -24.99 11.47 1.53
C PRO A 187 -23.57 10.96 1.79
N SER A 188 -22.96 11.39 2.89
CA SER A 188 -21.56 11.08 3.24
C SER A 188 -21.32 9.57 3.36
N GLU A 189 -22.34 8.79 3.76
CA GLU A 189 -22.27 7.33 3.89
C GLU A 189 -22.16 6.59 2.55
N GLN A 190 -22.40 7.28 1.43
CA GLN A 190 -22.21 6.74 0.09
C GLN A 190 -20.78 6.92 -0.43
N LEU A 191 -20.02 7.87 0.12
CA LEU A 191 -18.68 8.17 -0.34
C LEU A 191 -17.72 7.01 -0.08
N ARG A 192 -17.00 6.62 -1.13
CA ARG A 192 -15.99 5.56 -1.09
C ARG A 192 -14.66 6.15 -1.48
N GLY A 193 -13.66 5.97 -0.64
CA GLY A 193 -12.37 6.55 -0.97
C GLY A 193 -11.29 6.29 0.05
N THR A 194 -10.19 6.98 -0.13
CA THR A 194 -9.01 6.88 0.73
C THR A 194 -8.29 8.21 0.72
N ILE A 195 -7.88 8.69 1.89
CA ILE A 195 -6.81 9.69 2.01
C ILE A 195 -5.55 8.94 2.46
N GLN A 196 -4.38 9.35 1.97
CA GLN A 196 -3.14 8.70 2.38
C GLN A 196 -2.87 8.92 3.87
N ASN A 197 -2.92 10.17 4.34
CA ASN A 197 -3.01 10.56 5.76
C ASN A 197 -1.97 9.87 6.68
N ASP A 198 -0.80 9.53 6.12
CA ASP A 198 0.29 8.89 6.84
C ASP A 198 1.42 9.92 6.98
N VAL A 199 1.45 10.61 8.11
CA VAL A 199 2.47 11.63 8.37
C VAL A 199 3.79 11.04 8.87
N LEU A 200 3.83 9.82 9.42
CA LEU A 200 5.05 9.25 9.99
C LEU A 200 6.07 8.99 8.88
N LYS A 201 5.63 8.40 7.78
CA LYS A 201 6.47 8.24 6.58
C LYS A 201 6.86 9.54 5.89
N GLU A 202 6.18 10.67 6.17
CA GLU A 202 6.64 11.99 5.71
C GLU A 202 7.96 12.38 6.37
N TYR A 203 8.11 12.13 7.67
CA TYR A 203 9.37 12.42 8.37
C TYR A 203 10.48 11.44 8.00
N ILE A 204 10.13 10.19 7.65
CA ILE A 204 11.09 9.13 7.35
C ILE A 204 11.64 9.25 5.92
N ALA A 205 10.78 9.49 4.92
CA ALA A 205 11.14 9.26 3.52
C ALA A 205 10.66 10.33 2.53
N ARG A 206 9.50 10.97 2.76
CA ARG A 206 8.82 11.76 1.71
C ARG A 206 8.95 13.27 1.84
N GLY A 207 9.03 13.80 3.06
CA GLY A 207 9.38 15.19 3.33
C GLY A 207 8.26 16.23 3.22
N THR A 208 6.98 15.87 3.02
CA THR A 208 5.88 16.85 2.92
C THR A 208 5.12 17.05 4.23
N TYR A 209 5.83 17.23 5.34
CA TYR A 209 5.26 17.53 6.66
C TYR A 209 5.12 19.05 6.90
N ILE A 210 4.11 19.46 7.66
CA ILE A 210 3.88 20.87 8.03
C ILE A 210 4.12 21.10 9.53
N PHE A 211 3.48 20.30 10.37
CA PHE A 211 3.53 20.45 11.82
C PHE A 211 4.60 19.53 12.45
N PRO A 212 4.95 19.70 13.73
CA PRO A 212 5.73 18.70 14.46
C PRO A 212 4.96 17.36 14.61
N PRO A 213 5.64 16.24 14.92
CA PRO A 213 5.02 14.92 14.96
C PRO A 213 3.78 14.80 15.87
N LYS A 214 3.82 15.38 17.08
CA LYS A 214 2.71 15.29 18.06
C LYS A 214 1.39 15.90 17.55
N PRO A 215 1.33 17.18 17.13
CA PRO A 215 0.10 17.73 16.57
C PRO A 215 -0.33 17.05 15.27
N SER A 216 0.60 16.58 14.42
CA SER A 216 0.23 15.81 13.23
C SER A 216 -0.49 14.50 13.57
N MET A 217 0.01 13.75 14.58
CA MET A 217 -0.66 12.54 15.05
C MET A 217 -2.07 12.81 15.58
N LYS A 218 -2.26 13.95 16.26
CA LYS A 218 -3.59 14.36 16.72
C LYS A 218 -4.57 14.56 15.56
N ILE A 219 -4.15 15.25 14.50
CA ILE A 219 -4.99 15.46 13.30
C ILE A 219 -5.42 14.11 12.71
N ILE A 220 -4.51 13.15 12.65
CA ILE A 220 -4.80 11.81 12.14
C ILE A 220 -5.86 11.10 12.99
N THR A 221 -5.74 11.13 14.32
CA THR A 221 -6.74 10.52 15.20
C THR A 221 -8.10 11.22 15.15
N ASP A 222 -8.12 12.55 14.98
CA ASP A 222 -9.36 13.32 14.81
C ASP A 222 -10.07 12.94 13.49
N ILE A 223 -9.30 12.73 12.41
CA ILE A 223 -9.82 12.19 11.13
C ILE A 223 -10.40 10.79 11.33
N PHE A 224 -9.74 9.91 12.08
CA PHE A 224 -10.25 8.55 12.35
C PHE A 224 -11.58 8.61 13.08
N GLU A 225 -11.68 9.44 14.12
CA GLU A 225 -12.91 9.62 14.86
C GLU A 225 -14.04 10.11 13.95
N TYR A 226 -13.82 11.18 13.20
CA TYR A 226 -14.82 11.76 12.31
C TYR A 226 -15.31 10.75 11.26
N CYS A 227 -14.38 10.13 10.55
CA CYS A 227 -14.71 9.20 9.47
C CYS A 227 -15.39 7.93 9.98
N SER A 228 -15.04 7.45 11.17
CA SER A 228 -15.71 6.27 11.75
C SER A 228 -17.20 6.50 12.03
N LYS A 229 -17.59 7.76 12.26
CA LYS A 229 -18.97 8.16 12.54
C LYS A 229 -19.74 8.60 11.29
N LYS A 230 -19.06 9.29 10.35
CA LYS A 230 -19.71 9.99 9.22
C LYS A 230 -19.41 9.42 7.84
N LEU A 231 -18.30 8.69 7.70
CA LEU A 231 -17.80 8.18 6.42
C LEU A 231 -17.47 6.69 6.50
N PRO A 232 -18.43 5.80 6.81
CA PRO A 232 -18.17 4.38 7.11
C PRO A 232 -17.55 3.57 5.96
N LYS A 233 -17.57 4.08 4.73
CA LYS A 233 -16.98 3.45 3.54
C LYS A 233 -15.67 4.11 3.08
N TRP A 234 -15.15 5.05 3.85
CA TRP A 234 -13.88 5.73 3.59
C TRP A 234 -12.74 5.03 4.33
N ASN A 235 -11.61 4.79 3.66
CA ASN A 235 -10.39 4.38 4.34
C ASN A 235 -9.67 5.63 4.85
N THR A 236 -9.45 5.71 6.16
CA THR A 236 -9.00 6.93 6.83
C THR A 236 -7.50 7.18 6.75
N ILE A 237 -6.77 6.15 6.36
CA ILE A 237 -5.32 6.16 6.20
C ILE A 237 -4.90 5.06 5.24
N SER A 238 -3.80 5.30 4.55
CA SER A 238 -3.05 4.32 3.79
C SER A 238 -1.62 4.28 4.34
N ILE A 239 -1.37 3.39 5.30
CA ILE A 239 -0.09 3.26 6.00
C ILE A 239 0.96 2.74 5.01
N SER A 240 1.97 3.55 4.71
CA SER A 240 2.68 3.52 3.44
C SER A 240 4.15 3.13 3.53
N GLY A 241 4.47 1.92 3.06
CA GLY A 241 5.83 1.47 2.79
C GLY A 241 6.39 1.87 1.42
N TYR A 242 5.54 2.21 0.44
CA TYR A 242 5.98 2.55 -0.92
C TYR A 242 7.10 3.62 -0.93
N HIS A 243 6.88 4.75 -0.26
CA HIS A 243 7.84 5.86 -0.23
C HIS A 243 9.13 5.49 0.49
N ILE A 244 9.03 4.71 1.57
CA ILE A 244 10.18 4.17 2.31
C ILE A 244 11.02 3.29 1.38
N ARG A 245 10.36 2.47 0.55
CA ARG A 245 11.04 1.62 -0.44
C ARG A 245 11.68 2.45 -1.55
N GLU A 246 10.97 3.43 -2.10
CA GLU A 246 11.51 4.34 -3.12
C GLU A 246 12.69 5.18 -2.60
N ALA A 247 12.74 5.47 -1.30
CA ALA A 247 13.86 6.14 -0.63
C ALA A 247 15.07 5.22 -0.39
N GLY A 248 15.01 3.94 -0.78
CA GLY A 248 16.14 3.01 -0.79
C GLY A 248 16.10 1.92 0.28
N SER A 249 14.97 1.70 0.96
CA SER A 249 14.88 0.61 1.92
C SER A 249 14.90 -0.78 1.26
N THR A 250 15.22 -1.82 2.02
CA THR A 250 14.97 -3.21 1.61
C THR A 250 13.49 -3.60 1.77
N ALA A 251 13.09 -4.78 1.29
CA ALA A 251 11.72 -5.30 1.48
C ALA A 251 11.41 -5.55 2.96
N VAL A 252 12.42 -6.01 3.71
CA VAL A 252 12.31 -6.23 5.16
C VAL A 252 12.12 -4.92 5.90
N GLN A 253 12.92 -3.90 5.58
CA GLN A 253 12.79 -2.56 6.17
C GLN A 253 11.45 -1.92 5.81
N GLU A 254 11.01 -2.02 4.56
CA GLU A 254 9.70 -1.53 4.11
C GLU A 254 8.59 -2.10 5.01
N VAL A 255 8.53 -3.42 5.18
CA VAL A 255 7.49 -4.04 6.03
C VAL A 255 7.67 -3.65 7.50
N ALA A 256 8.89 -3.69 8.02
CA ALA A 256 9.13 -3.41 9.44
C ALA A 256 8.72 -1.99 9.82
N PHE A 257 9.16 -0.98 9.05
CA PHE A 257 8.85 0.42 9.32
C PHE A 257 7.37 0.71 9.09
N THR A 258 6.75 0.20 8.02
CA THR A 258 5.32 0.39 7.77
C THR A 258 4.44 -0.20 8.88
N LEU A 259 4.79 -1.40 9.38
CA LEU A 259 4.03 -2.01 10.48
C LEU A 259 4.29 -1.31 11.81
N ALA A 260 5.49 -0.74 12.03
CA ALA A 260 5.78 0.10 13.18
C ALA A 260 4.96 1.39 13.18
N ASP A 261 4.84 2.06 12.03
CA ASP A 261 3.96 3.22 11.86
C ASP A 261 2.49 2.82 12.12
N GLY A 262 2.05 1.69 11.58
CA GLY A 262 0.71 1.14 11.85
C GLY A 262 0.44 0.89 13.33
N ILE A 263 1.42 0.35 14.06
CA ILE A 263 1.36 0.18 15.53
C ILE A 263 1.21 1.54 16.21
N ALA A 264 2.04 2.52 15.86
CA ALA A 264 1.99 3.86 16.45
C ALA A 264 0.64 4.55 16.21
N TYR A 265 0.04 4.39 15.04
CA TYR A 265 -1.30 4.90 14.74
C TYR A 265 -2.39 4.24 15.57
N VAL A 266 -2.36 2.91 15.73
CA VAL A 266 -3.33 2.19 16.55
C VAL A 266 -3.18 2.59 18.02
N GLU A 267 -1.94 2.70 18.53
CA GLU A 267 -1.68 3.16 19.89
C GLU A 267 -2.22 4.57 20.13
N ALA A 268 -1.89 5.53 19.26
CA ALA A 268 -2.37 6.90 19.39
C ALA A 268 -3.90 6.98 19.36
N ALA A 269 -4.56 6.26 18.44
CA ALA A 269 -6.01 6.23 18.33
C ALA A 269 -6.67 5.60 19.57
N THR A 270 -6.12 4.50 20.09
CA THR A 270 -6.63 3.86 21.31
C THR A 270 -6.39 4.73 22.54
N SER A 271 -5.25 5.40 22.66
CA SER A 271 -5.00 6.39 23.73
C SER A 271 -5.95 7.58 23.66
N ALA A 272 -6.45 7.95 22.47
CA ALA A 272 -7.49 8.95 22.27
C ALA A 272 -8.92 8.41 22.55
N GLY A 273 -9.07 7.16 22.99
CA GLY A 273 -10.36 6.55 23.34
C GLY A 273 -11.12 5.89 22.18
N LEU A 274 -10.49 5.73 21.02
CA LEU A 274 -11.11 5.07 19.86
C LEU A 274 -11.02 3.54 19.98
N ASP A 275 -12.10 2.86 19.61
CA ASP A 275 -12.18 1.39 19.60
C ASP A 275 -11.50 0.79 18.36
N PRO A 276 -10.41 0.01 18.50
CA PRO A 276 -9.68 -0.58 17.38
C PRO A 276 -10.50 -1.58 16.56
N ASN A 277 -11.59 -2.14 17.11
CA ASN A 277 -12.52 -2.97 16.32
C ASN A 277 -13.36 -2.13 15.33
N LYS A 278 -13.54 -0.83 15.61
CA LYS A 278 -14.29 0.09 14.75
C LYS A 278 -13.38 0.76 13.74
N PHE A 279 -12.42 1.57 14.19
CA PHE A 279 -11.55 2.32 13.27
C PHE A 279 -10.61 1.39 12.48
N GLY A 280 -10.22 0.24 13.05
CA GLY A 280 -9.40 -0.76 12.37
C GLY A 280 -9.99 -1.24 11.04
N ARG A 281 -11.33 -1.23 10.90
CA ARG A 281 -12.05 -1.57 9.66
C ARG A 281 -11.83 -0.57 8.52
N GLN A 282 -11.23 0.59 8.79
CA GLN A 282 -10.95 1.64 7.81
C GLN A 282 -9.45 1.86 7.59
N LEU A 283 -8.59 1.10 8.29
CA LEU A 283 -7.16 1.10 8.02
C LEU A 283 -6.87 0.39 6.69
N SER A 284 -6.00 0.99 5.89
CA SER A 284 -5.44 0.41 4.68
C SER A 284 -3.94 0.69 4.61
N PHE A 285 -3.27 0.03 3.68
CA PHE A 285 -1.81 0.07 3.55
C PHE A 285 -1.40 0.35 2.10
N PHE A 286 -0.15 0.73 1.90
CA PHE A 286 0.40 0.97 0.57
C PHE A 286 1.86 0.52 0.47
N PHE A 287 2.12 -0.44 -0.42
CA PHE A 287 3.45 -1.03 -0.59
C PHE A 287 3.96 -0.91 -2.03
N ALA A 288 5.28 -0.90 -2.19
CA ALA A 288 5.90 -1.03 -3.51
C ALA A 288 5.80 -2.47 -4.04
N ALA A 289 5.86 -2.65 -5.34
CA ALA A 289 6.16 -3.91 -6.00
C ALA A 289 7.47 -3.74 -6.79
N HIS A 290 8.57 -4.24 -6.22
CA HIS A 290 9.92 -4.07 -6.75
C HIS A 290 10.35 -5.23 -7.69
N SER A 291 11.58 -5.18 -8.21
CA SER A 291 12.04 -6.11 -9.26
C SER A 291 12.35 -7.55 -8.80
N ASP A 292 12.49 -7.82 -7.50
CA ASP A 292 12.72 -9.19 -7.00
C ASP A 292 11.37 -9.92 -6.86
N PHE A 293 10.96 -10.56 -7.95
CA PHE A 293 9.60 -11.08 -8.14
C PHE A 293 9.09 -11.94 -6.97
N LEU A 294 9.88 -12.92 -6.51
CA LEU A 294 9.45 -13.83 -5.45
C LEU A 294 9.55 -13.18 -4.06
N GLU A 295 10.53 -12.30 -3.84
CA GLU A 295 10.66 -11.56 -2.59
C GLU A 295 9.43 -10.66 -2.36
N GLU A 296 8.94 -9.97 -3.39
CA GLU A 296 7.78 -9.09 -3.27
C GLU A 296 6.49 -9.89 -2.97
N ILE A 297 6.28 -11.04 -3.62
CA ILE A 297 5.17 -11.95 -3.30
C ILE A 297 5.26 -12.42 -1.84
N ALA A 298 6.46 -12.80 -1.37
CA ALA A 298 6.69 -13.21 0.01
C ALA A 298 6.40 -12.06 0.98
N LYS A 299 6.87 -10.84 0.67
CA LYS A 299 6.67 -9.62 1.44
C LYS A 299 5.19 -9.35 1.69
N PHE A 300 4.34 -9.34 0.66
CA PHE A 300 2.91 -9.06 0.83
C PHE A 300 2.20 -10.11 1.70
N ARG A 301 2.60 -11.39 1.56
CA ARG A 301 2.05 -12.49 2.38
C ARG A 301 2.49 -12.37 3.84
N ALA A 302 3.77 -12.06 4.07
CA ALA A 302 4.34 -11.85 5.40
C ALA A 302 3.68 -10.66 6.11
N ALA A 303 3.55 -9.52 5.42
CA ALA A 303 2.92 -8.32 5.96
C ALA A 303 1.49 -8.58 6.45
N ARG A 304 0.66 -9.28 5.66
CA ARG A 304 -0.71 -9.65 6.07
C ARG A 304 -0.73 -10.48 7.35
N ARG A 305 0.12 -11.52 7.41
CA ARG A 305 0.21 -12.42 8.57
C ARG A 305 0.66 -11.67 9.82
N MET A 306 1.70 -10.86 9.68
CA MET A 306 2.25 -10.07 10.79
C MET A 306 1.22 -9.08 11.33
N TRP A 307 0.57 -8.31 10.45
CA TRP A 307 -0.45 -7.35 10.87
C TRP A 307 -1.64 -8.01 11.58
N ALA A 308 -2.14 -9.13 11.04
CA ALA A 308 -3.24 -9.86 11.66
C ALA A 308 -2.89 -10.30 13.10
N ARG A 309 -1.68 -10.83 13.29
CA ARG A 309 -1.16 -11.21 14.61
C ARG A 309 -0.96 -9.99 15.51
N ILE A 310 -0.38 -8.89 15.02
CA ILE A 310 -0.22 -7.64 15.78
C ILE A 310 -1.58 -7.16 16.31
N MET A 311 -2.59 -7.02 15.44
CA MET A 311 -3.92 -6.56 15.84
C MET A 311 -4.58 -7.47 16.87
N LYS A 312 -4.48 -8.79 16.69
CA LYS A 312 -5.08 -9.78 17.59
C LYS A 312 -4.33 -9.89 18.93
N GLU A 313 -3.01 -10.00 18.88
CA GLU A 313 -2.18 -10.39 20.03
C GLU A 313 -1.77 -9.17 20.85
N ARG A 314 -1.36 -8.05 20.22
CA ARG A 314 -0.97 -6.81 20.91
C ARG A 314 -2.19 -5.97 21.30
N PHE A 315 -3.08 -5.72 20.34
CA PHE A 315 -4.21 -4.81 20.52
C PHE A 315 -5.53 -5.48 20.91
N LYS A 316 -5.53 -6.81 21.06
CA LYS A 316 -6.68 -7.62 21.50
C LYS A 316 -7.95 -7.36 20.66
N VAL A 317 -7.78 -7.00 19.39
CA VAL A 317 -8.88 -6.86 18.45
C VAL A 317 -9.58 -8.22 18.31
N THR A 318 -10.89 -8.20 18.24
CA THR A 318 -11.74 -9.40 18.09
C THR A 318 -12.47 -9.40 16.77
N ASP A 319 -12.68 -8.23 16.16
CA ASP A 319 -13.30 -8.11 14.84
C ASP A 319 -12.36 -8.59 13.72
N PRO A 320 -12.72 -9.64 12.96
CA PRO A 320 -11.90 -10.16 11.88
C PRO A 320 -11.57 -9.11 10.81
N LYS A 321 -12.48 -8.18 10.51
CA LYS A 321 -12.28 -7.13 9.48
C LYS A 321 -11.25 -6.09 9.91
N ALA A 322 -11.13 -5.81 11.20
CA ALA A 322 -10.14 -4.87 11.73
C ALA A 322 -8.72 -5.47 11.77
N MET A 323 -8.60 -6.80 11.65
CA MET A 323 -7.30 -7.49 11.53
C MET A 323 -6.79 -7.60 10.09
N MET A 324 -7.61 -7.25 9.09
CA MET A 324 -7.26 -7.44 7.69
C MET A 324 -6.32 -6.34 7.20
N LEU A 325 -5.12 -6.72 6.74
CA LEU A 325 -4.27 -5.82 5.97
C LEU A 325 -4.79 -5.76 4.52
N ARG A 326 -5.55 -4.71 4.20
CA ARG A 326 -5.94 -4.36 2.83
C ARG A 326 -4.97 -3.32 2.32
N PHE A 327 -4.39 -3.53 1.14
CA PHE A 327 -3.37 -2.62 0.62
C PHE A 327 -3.60 -2.24 -0.84
N HIS A 328 -3.17 -1.03 -1.18
CA HIS A 328 -2.83 -0.62 -2.53
C HIS A 328 -1.36 -0.99 -2.80
N THR A 329 -1.01 -1.12 -4.06
CA THR A 329 0.37 -1.39 -4.49
C THR A 329 0.69 -0.61 -5.75
N GLN A 330 1.92 -0.14 -5.84
CA GLN A 330 2.45 0.57 -7.00
C GLN A 330 3.80 -0.03 -7.37
N THR A 331 4.05 -0.17 -8.66
CA THR A 331 5.32 -0.71 -9.18
C THR A 331 6.46 0.27 -8.91
N GLY A 332 7.68 -0.26 -8.70
CA GLY A 332 8.83 0.54 -8.25
C GLY A 332 9.25 1.61 -9.26
N GLY A 333 9.10 2.88 -8.90
CA GLY A 333 9.42 4.01 -9.76
C GLY A 333 10.93 4.15 -9.98
N CYS A 334 11.69 3.98 -8.89
CA CYS A 334 13.15 4.03 -8.88
C CYS A 334 13.82 2.93 -9.73
N THR A 335 13.07 1.91 -10.16
CA THR A 335 13.56 0.83 -11.04
C THR A 335 13.46 1.14 -12.52
N LEU A 336 12.74 2.20 -12.88
CA LEU A 336 12.49 2.58 -14.27
C LEU A 336 13.66 3.41 -14.81
N THR A 337 14.01 3.18 -16.08
CA THR A 337 15.16 3.84 -16.71
C THR A 337 14.72 4.87 -17.73
N ALA A 338 15.39 6.03 -17.75
CA ALA A 338 15.22 7.04 -18.80
C ALA A 338 15.79 6.53 -20.14
N GLN A 339 16.86 5.75 -20.10
CA GLN A 339 17.45 5.09 -21.25
C GLN A 339 16.65 3.84 -21.62
N GLN A 340 16.43 3.64 -22.93
CA GLN A 340 15.63 2.54 -23.48
C GLN A 340 14.28 2.37 -22.75
N PRO A 341 13.44 3.42 -22.70
CA PRO A 341 12.27 3.47 -21.82
C PRO A 341 11.22 2.40 -22.13
N LEU A 342 11.22 1.82 -23.34
CA LEU A 342 10.33 0.70 -23.68
C LEU A 342 10.63 -0.57 -22.84
N ASN A 343 11.85 -0.73 -22.31
CA ASN A 343 12.17 -1.80 -21.37
C ASN A 343 11.37 -1.68 -20.06
N ASN A 344 10.90 -0.48 -19.71
CA ASN A 344 10.07 -0.26 -18.53
C ASN A 344 8.71 -0.99 -18.65
N VAL A 345 8.21 -1.25 -19.86
CA VAL A 345 7.00 -2.04 -20.05
C VAL A 345 7.17 -3.44 -19.48
N VAL A 346 8.31 -4.09 -19.73
CA VAL A 346 8.61 -5.43 -19.19
C VAL A 346 8.85 -5.37 -17.68
N ARG A 347 9.58 -4.36 -17.18
CA ARG A 347 9.80 -4.17 -15.74
C ARG A 347 8.48 -4.04 -14.98
N VAL A 348 7.62 -3.14 -15.44
CA VAL A 348 6.31 -2.88 -14.83
C VAL A 348 5.40 -4.10 -14.96
N ALA A 349 5.45 -4.85 -16.07
CA ALA A 349 4.65 -6.08 -16.22
C ALA A 349 5.01 -7.15 -15.17
N LEU A 350 6.30 -7.38 -14.92
CA LEU A 350 6.75 -8.35 -13.91
C LEU A 350 6.41 -7.86 -12.48
N GLN A 351 6.60 -6.58 -12.20
CA GLN A 351 6.26 -5.97 -10.92
C GLN A 351 4.74 -6.04 -10.66
N ALA A 352 3.92 -5.72 -11.66
CA ALA A 352 2.47 -5.82 -11.57
C ALA A 352 1.99 -7.27 -11.37
N LEU A 353 2.69 -8.25 -11.94
CA LEU A 353 2.39 -9.67 -11.73
C LEU A 353 2.75 -10.16 -10.31
N SER A 354 3.75 -9.55 -9.68
CA SER A 354 4.14 -9.89 -8.29
C SER A 354 3.16 -9.36 -7.23
N ALA A 355 2.38 -8.33 -7.61
CA ALA A 355 1.49 -7.57 -6.74
C ALA A 355 0.10 -8.18 -6.64
#